data_AF-A0A4Y8VLA5-F1
#
_entry.id   AF-A0A4Y8VLA5-F1
#
_cell.length_a   1.000
_cell.length_b   1.000
_cell.length_c   1.000
_cell.angle_alpha   90.00
_cell.angle_beta   90.00
_cell.angle_gamma   90.00
#
_symmetry.space_group_name_H-M   'P 1'
#
loop_
_entity.id
_entity.type
_entity.pdbx_description
1 polymer ?
#
loop_
_entity_poly.entity_id
_entity_poly.type
_entity_poly.pdbx_seq_one_letter_code
_entity_poly.pdbx_strand_id
1 'polypeptide(L)'
;MKKGLKYTLVSLGSLVVLAGIGLGIMYVVSPYKVKRWVGIASSYSDVFVDRLKGQPYTRGGYDGIDVSKHNGVIKWKEIAKNKRIKFVYIRATHGKGYVDRHYRRNIRLARKYGLKVGSYHLMSAGSSVTALLPLHPESSNMDLVNWC
;
A
#
# COMPACT_ATOMS: atom_id res chain seq x y z
N MET A 1 52.87 43.44 6.96
CA MET A 1 52.05 42.66 6.00
C MET A 1 52.07 41.13 6.21
N LYS A 2 52.68 40.57 7.27
CA LYS A 2 52.78 39.10 7.45
C LYS A 2 51.66 38.44 8.27
N LYS A 3 50.78 39.24 8.90
CA LYS A 3 49.71 38.72 9.78
C LYS A 3 48.52 38.18 8.95
N GLY A 4 48.09 38.90 7.91
CA GLY A 4 46.96 38.48 7.05
C GLY A 4 47.16 37.14 6.34
N LEU A 5 48.38 36.83 5.90
CA LEU A 5 48.72 35.56 5.24
C LEU A 5 48.60 34.34 6.18
N LYS A 6 48.88 34.53 7.47
CA LYS A 6 48.74 33.46 8.47
C LYS A 6 47.27 33.15 8.74
N TYR A 7 46.40 34.17 8.80
CA TYR A 7 44.96 33.97 8.98
C TYR A 7 44.30 33.35 7.76
N THR A 8 44.70 33.70 6.54
CA THR A 8 44.19 33.06 5.32
C THR A 8 44.63 31.59 5.24
N LEU A 9 45.87 31.26 5.60
CA LEU A 9 46.33 29.87 5.66
C LEU A 9 45.60 29.05 6.75
N VAL A 10 45.37 29.61 7.93
CA VAL A 10 44.60 28.96 9.01
C VAL A 10 43.13 28.79 8.60
N SER A 11 42.54 29.78 7.92
CA SER A 11 41.18 29.72 7.39
C SER A 11 41.03 28.65 6.30
N LEU A 12 42.01 28.55 5.39
CA LEU A 12 42.03 27.52 4.35
C LEU A 12 42.20 26.12 4.95
N GLY A 13 43.07 25.96 5.95
CA GLY A 13 43.23 24.70 6.67
C GLY A 13 41.96 24.28 7.41
N SER A 14 41.26 25.22 8.05
CA SER A 14 39.98 24.96 8.73
C SER A 14 38.88 24.53 7.76
N LEU A 15 38.81 25.15 6.58
CA LEU A 15 37.89 24.77 5.51
C LEU A 15 38.12 23.33 5.02
N VAL A 16 39.39 22.91 4.87
CA VAL A 16 39.73 21.55 4.47
C VAL A 16 39.33 20.52 5.54
N VAL A 17 39.55 20.85 6.83
CA VAL A 17 39.16 19.97 7.95
C VAL A 17 37.63 19.83 8.02
N LEU A 18 36.88 20.92 7.87
CA LEU A 18 35.41 20.89 7.86
C LEU A 18 34.86 20.11 6.67
N ALA A 19 35.45 20.26 5.48
CA ALA A 19 35.08 19.49 4.30
C ALA A 19 35.36 17.99 4.50
N GLY A 20 36.49 17.63 5.10
CA GLY A 20 36.85 16.24 5.42
C GLY A 20 35.88 15.59 6.42
N ILE A 21 35.49 16.33 7.47
CA ILE A 21 34.49 15.87 8.46
C ILE A 21 33.13 15.70 7.79
N GLY A 22 32.71 16.64 6.93
CA GLY A 22 31.46 16.54 6.17
C GLY A 22 31.42 15.33 5.23
N LEU A 23 32.51 15.09 4.49
CA LEU A 23 32.66 13.92 3.62
C LEU A 23 32.68 12.61 4.42
N GLY A 24 33.34 12.59 5.58
CA GLY A 24 33.36 11.45 6.50
C GLY A 24 31.98 11.13 7.07
N ILE A 25 31.24 12.15 7.53
CA ILE A 25 29.84 11.99 7.97
C ILE A 25 28.98 11.48 6.82
N MET A 26 29.15 12.00 5.61
CA MET A 26 28.44 11.53 4.41
C MET A 26 28.74 10.06 4.08
N TYR A 27 29.96 9.58 4.36
CA TYR A 27 30.35 8.19 4.14
C TYR A 27 29.86 7.23 5.23
N VAL A 28 29.85 7.68 6.49
CA VAL A 28 29.41 6.89 7.66
C VAL A 28 27.88 6.86 7.77
N VAL A 29 27.21 7.96 7.45
CA VAL A 29 25.75 7.98 7.31
C VAL A 29 25.43 7.22 6.05
N SER A 30 25.15 5.92 6.23
CA SER A 30 24.75 4.96 5.21
C SER A 30 24.15 5.64 3.96
N PRO A 31 24.73 5.44 2.76
CA PRO A 31 24.38 6.21 1.55
C PRO A 31 22.88 6.19 1.24
N TYR A 32 22.14 5.22 1.77
CA TYR A 32 20.68 5.14 1.73
C TYR A 32 19.96 6.29 2.45
N LYS A 33 20.46 6.78 3.60
CA LYS A 33 19.85 7.92 4.30
C LYS A 33 20.15 9.24 3.61
N VAL A 34 21.38 9.42 3.10
CA VAL A 34 21.75 10.63 2.34
C VAL A 34 20.95 10.70 1.04
N LYS A 35 20.93 9.63 0.22
CA LYS A 35 20.14 9.58 -1.03
C LYS A 35 18.64 9.81 -0.80
N ARG A 36 18.10 9.36 0.33
CA ARG A 36 16.72 9.62 0.77
C ARG A 36 16.50 11.08 1.18
N TRP A 37 17.48 11.73 1.82
CA TRP A 37 17.38 13.12 2.28
C TRP A 37 17.54 14.13 1.13
N VAL A 38 18.42 13.85 0.18
CA VAL A 38 18.64 14.68 -1.02
C VAL A 38 17.63 14.40 -2.15
N GLY A 39 16.65 13.51 -1.94
CA GLY A 39 15.58 13.23 -2.90
C GLY A 39 15.99 12.45 -4.16
N ILE A 40 17.25 11.99 -4.25
CA ILE A 40 17.78 11.26 -5.42
C ILE A 40 17.38 9.78 -5.40
N ALA A 41 17.08 9.20 -4.23
CA ALA A 41 16.48 7.87 -4.12
C ALA A 41 15.06 7.95 -3.55
N SER A 42 14.09 7.57 -4.37
CA SER A 42 12.72 7.33 -3.94
C SER A 42 12.70 6.16 -2.95
N SER A 43 12.32 6.43 -1.71
CA SER A 43 11.86 5.38 -0.80
C SER A 43 10.72 4.65 -1.52
N TYR A 44 10.86 3.35 -1.73
CA TYR A 44 9.85 2.46 -2.34
C TYR A 44 9.76 2.48 -3.87
N SER A 45 10.52 1.57 -4.50
CA SER A 45 10.08 0.94 -5.74
C SER A 45 10.67 -0.46 -5.81
N ASP A 46 10.16 -1.37 -4.97
CA ASP A 46 10.13 -2.76 -5.42
C ASP A 46 9.16 -2.74 -6.61
N VAL A 47 9.74 -2.74 -7.80
CA VAL A 47 8.98 -2.85 -9.04
C VAL A 47 8.37 -4.24 -9.02
N PHE A 48 7.12 -4.35 -8.58
CA PHE A 48 6.38 -5.59 -8.69
C PHE A 48 6.31 -5.93 -10.19
N VAL A 49 6.87 -7.06 -10.57
CA VAL A 49 6.83 -7.56 -11.95
C VAL A 49 5.68 -8.55 -12.03
N ASP A 50 4.85 -8.42 -13.07
CA ASP A 50 3.85 -9.45 -13.37
C ASP A 50 4.59 -10.77 -13.65
N ARG A 51 4.36 -11.78 -12.80
CA ARG A 51 5.00 -13.09 -12.91
C ARG A 51 4.61 -13.82 -14.19
N LEU A 52 3.46 -13.49 -14.80
CA LEU A 52 2.96 -14.12 -16.02
C LEU A 52 3.51 -13.45 -17.29
N LYS A 53 3.63 -12.11 -17.27
CA LYS A 53 4.02 -11.32 -18.45
C LYS A 53 5.45 -10.82 -18.42
N GLY A 54 6.14 -10.93 -17.28
CA GLY A 54 7.49 -10.41 -17.09
C GLY A 54 7.60 -8.88 -17.17
N GLN A 55 6.48 -8.17 -17.28
CA GLN A 55 6.46 -6.71 -17.38
C GLN A 55 6.31 -6.08 -16.00
N PRO A 56 7.03 -4.98 -15.71
CA PRO A 56 6.85 -4.25 -14.48
C PRO A 56 5.44 -3.70 -14.41
N TYR A 57 4.75 -3.88 -13.28
CA TYR A 57 3.55 -3.10 -12.99
C TYR A 57 3.98 -1.62 -12.99
N THR A 58 3.62 -0.91 -14.05
CA THR A 58 3.89 0.53 -14.14
C THR A 58 3.26 1.23 -12.94
N ARG A 59 3.78 2.40 -12.57
CA ARG A 59 3.24 3.22 -11.48
C ARG A 59 1.79 3.62 -11.79
N GLY A 60 0.83 2.75 -11.46
CA GLY A 60 -0.58 2.86 -11.88
C GLY A 60 -1.19 1.61 -12.54
N GLY A 61 -0.48 0.48 -12.63
CA GLY A 61 -0.96 -0.78 -13.22
C GLY A 61 -1.85 -1.64 -12.32
N TYR A 62 -2.47 -1.05 -11.29
CA TYR A 62 -3.46 -1.75 -10.47
C TYR A 62 -4.86 -1.42 -10.98
N ASP A 63 -5.71 -2.45 -11.06
CA ASP A 63 -7.07 -2.34 -11.57
C ASP A 63 -8.15 -2.42 -10.48
N GLY A 64 -7.76 -2.60 -9.21
CA GLY A 64 -8.73 -2.77 -8.12
C GLY A 64 -8.13 -2.70 -6.73
N ILE A 65 -9.02 -2.79 -5.74
CA ILE A 65 -8.69 -2.78 -4.31
C ILE A 65 -9.41 -3.92 -3.58
N ASP A 66 -8.92 -4.32 -2.40
CA ASP A 66 -9.68 -5.15 -1.48
C ASP A 66 -9.93 -4.41 -0.16
N VAL A 67 -11.10 -4.64 0.44
CA VAL A 67 -11.49 -3.97 1.69
C VAL A 67 -12.24 -4.90 2.64
N SER A 68 -12.19 -4.55 3.92
CA SER A 68 -12.88 -5.23 5.02
C SER A 68 -13.28 -4.23 6.11
N LYS A 69 -13.80 -4.71 7.26
CA LYS A 69 -14.07 -3.87 8.44
C LYS A 69 -12.86 -3.05 8.91
N HIS A 70 -11.64 -3.51 8.62
CA HIS A 70 -10.41 -2.85 9.09
C HIS A 70 -10.17 -1.51 8.38
N ASN A 71 -10.74 -1.30 7.20
CA ASN A 71 -10.65 -0.03 6.47
C ASN A 71 -11.64 1.03 6.98
N GLY A 72 -12.52 0.68 7.93
CA GLY A 72 -13.50 1.60 8.49
C GLY A 72 -14.53 2.10 7.47
N VAL A 73 -14.87 3.38 7.55
CA VAL A 73 -15.85 4.01 6.66
C VAL A 73 -15.18 4.51 5.39
N ILE A 74 -15.54 3.91 4.26
CA ILE A 74 -14.96 4.22 2.95
C ILE A 74 -15.79 5.29 2.23
N LYS A 75 -15.11 6.33 1.72
CA LYS A 75 -15.70 7.36 0.86
C LYS A 75 -15.81 6.86 -0.58
N TRP A 76 -16.77 5.96 -0.83
CA TRP A 76 -16.92 5.27 -2.12
C TRP A 76 -17.07 6.20 -3.34
N LYS A 77 -17.69 7.38 -3.17
CA LYS A 77 -17.77 8.41 -4.21
C LYS A 77 -16.39 8.88 -4.68
N GLU A 78 -15.45 9.03 -3.76
CA GLU A 78 -14.08 9.47 -4.07
C GLU A 78 -13.27 8.34 -4.72
N ILE A 79 -13.45 7.11 -4.24
CA ILE A 79 -12.84 5.92 -4.85
C ILE A 79 -13.26 5.76 -6.31
N ALA A 80 -14.55 5.93 -6.61
CA ALA A 80 -15.07 5.80 -7.96
C ALA A 80 -14.58 6.89 -8.94
N LYS A 81 -14.07 8.03 -8.45
CA LYS A 81 -13.42 9.03 -9.31
C LYS A 81 -12.07 8.56 -9.84
N ASN A 82 -11.43 7.61 -9.16
CA ASN A 82 -10.16 7.07 -9.59
C ASN A 82 -10.37 6.04 -10.71
N LYS A 83 -10.10 6.45 -11.96
CA LYS A 83 -10.23 5.61 -13.16
C LYS A 83 -9.38 4.33 -13.14
N ARG A 84 -8.40 4.22 -12.24
CA ARG A 84 -7.57 3.02 -12.07
C ARG A 84 -8.26 1.95 -11.23
N ILE A 85 -9.25 2.30 -10.41
CA ILE A 85 -9.97 1.34 -9.58
C ILE A 85 -11.23 0.90 -10.35
N LYS A 86 -11.12 -0.21 -11.08
CA LYS A 86 -12.19 -0.79 -11.90
C LYS A 86 -13.05 -1.77 -11.10
N PHE A 87 -12.46 -2.45 -10.13
CA PHE A 87 -13.16 -3.42 -9.29
C PHE A 87 -12.74 -3.35 -7.82
N VAL A 88 -13.57 -3.93 -6.95
CA VAL A 88 -13.29 -4.08 -5.53
C VAL A 88 -13.70 -5.46 -5.04
N TYR A 89 -12.84 -6.10 -4.23
CA TYR A 89 -13.18 -7.28 -3.46
C TYR A 89 -13.50 -6.90 -2.01
N ILE A 90 -14.64 -7.36 -1.48
CA ILE A 90 -15.09 -7.01 -0.13
C ILE A 90 -15.17 -8.26 0.72
N ARG A 91 -14.51 -8.27 1.88
CA ARG A 91 -14.59 -9.41 2.81
C ARG A 91 -16.02 -9.60 3.28
N ALA A 92 -16.60 -10.76 3.02
CA ALA A 92 -17.90 -11.15 3.53
C ALA A 92 -17.79 -11.75 4.93
N THR A 93 -16.84 -12.65 5.11
CA THR A 93 -16.77 -13.53 6.29
C THR A 93 -15.32 -13.85 6.66
N HIS A 94 -15.09 -14.30 7.90
CA HIS A 94 -13.78 -14.73 8.41
C HIS A 94 -13.90 -15.96 9.31
N GLY A 95 -13.22 -17.06 8.95
CA GLY A 95 -13.28 -18.31 9.69
C GLY A 95 -14.72 -18.81 9.89
N LYS A 96 -15.00 -19.49 11.00
CA LYS A 96 -16.33 -20.03 11.28
C LYS A 96 -17.22 -18.97 11.95
N GLY A 97 -18.27 -18.53 11.23
CA GLY A 97 -19.39 -17.77 11.82
C GLY A 97 -19.20 -16.26 11.99
N TYR A 98 -18.07 -15.68 11.57
CA TYR A 98 -17.91 -14.22 11.59
C TYR A 98 -18.32 -13.60 10.26
N VAL A 99 -19.33 -12.72 10.29
CA VAL A 99 -19.71 -11.86 9.17
C VAL A 99 -19.09 -10.48 9.35
N ASP A 100 -18.50 -9.94 8.29
CA ASP A 100 -17.91 -8.61 8.31
C ASP A 100 -19.02 -7.54 8.44
N ARG A 101 -18.99 -6.78 9.54
CA ARG A 101 -20.00 -5.77 9.87
C ARG A 101 -20.19 -4.68 8.81
N HIS A 102 -19.20 -4.42 7.95
CA HIS A 102 -19.30 -3.42 6.90
C HIS A 102 -19.67 -4.01 5.54
N TYR A 103 -19.81 -5.34 5.45
CA TYR A 103 -20.03 -6.05 4.19
C TYR A 103 -21.22 -5.51 3.38
N ARG A 104 -22.45 -5.59 3.94
CA ARG A 104 -23.68 -5.13 3.25
C ARG A 104 -23.60 -3.66 2.86
N ARG A 105 -23.00 -2.81 3.69
CA ARG A 105 -22.82 -1.37 3.41
C ARG A 105 -21.85 -1.16 2.24
N ASN A 106 -20.71 -1.84 2.26
CA ASN A 106 -19.65 -1.68 1.28
C ASN A 106 -20.08 -2.19 -0.09
N ILE A 107 -20.75 -3.34 -0.18
CA ILE A 107 -21.29 -3.88 -1.45
C ILE A 107 -22.25 -2.87 -2.08
N ARG A 108 -23.25 -2.42 -1.31
CA ARG A 108 -24.28 -1.50 -1.79
C ARG A 108 -23.69 -0.18 -2.26
N LEU A 109 -22.77 0.40 -1.50
CA LEU A 109 -22.18 1.70 -1.87
C LEU A 109 -21.21 1.55 -3.05
N ALA A 110 -20.36 0.52 -3.09
CA ALA A 110 -19.47 0.27 -4.21
C ALA A 110 -20.25 0.09 -5.53
N ARG A 111 -21.30 -0.74 -5.53
CA ARG A 111 -22.20 -0.90 -6.68
C ARG A 111 -22.91 0.40 -7.05
N LYS A 112 -23.40 1.16 -6.07
CA LYS A 112 -24.05 2.47 -6.29
C LYS A 112 -23.14 3.46 -7.04
N TYR A 113 -21.83 3.41 -6.82
CA TYR A 113 -20.87 4.28 -7.50
C TYR A 113 -20.20 3.62 -8.73
N GLY A 114 -20.75 2.52 -9.24
CA GLY A 114 -20.37 1.94 -10.54
C GLY A 114 -19.13 1.06 -10.52
N LEU A 115 -18.62 0.65 -9.35
CA LEU A 115 -17.51 -0.29 -9.26
C LEU A 115 -18.01 -1.72 -9.50
N LYS A 116 -17.22 -2.55 -10.20
CA LYS A 116 -17.43 -4.01 -10.19
C LYS A 116 -17.10 -4.55 -8.81
N VAL A 117 -17.94 -5.41 -8.26
CA VAL A 117 -17.82 -5.85 -6.87
C VAL A 117 -17.81 -7.37 -6.79
N GLY A 118 -16.70 -7.90 -6.28
CA GLY A 118 -16.58 -9.28 -5.83
C GLY A 118 -16.50 -9.34 -4.31
N SER A 119 -16.49 -10.55 -3.78
CA SER A 119 -16.41 -10.78 -2.35
C SER A 119 -15.52 -11.96 -2.03
N TYR A 120 -14.98 -11.97 -0.81
CA TYR A 120 -14.11 -13.05 -0.37
C TYR A 120 -14.41 -13.51 1.06
N HIS A 121 -14.05 -14.77 1.33
CA HIS A 121 -14.02 -15.36 2.65
C HIS A 121 -12.57 -15.45 3.13
N LEU A 122 -12.28 -14.93 4.32
CA LEU A 122 -10.95 -15.10 4.93
C LEU A 122 -10.90 -16.43 5.70
N MET A 123 -10.12 -17.38 5.21
CA MET A 123 -9.94 -18.68 5.87
C MET A 123 -9.14 -18.53 7.17
N SER A 124 -9.50 -19.32 8.19
CA SER A 124 -8.71 -19.49 9.43
C SER A 124 -8.30 -20.95 9.59
N ALA A 125 -7.14 -21.22 10.21
CA ALA A 125 -6.54 -22.56 10.32
C ALA A 125 -7.46 -23.62 10.98
N GLY A 126 -8.42 -23.20 11.81
CA GLY A 126 -9.42 -24.09 12.43
C GLY A 126 -10.73 -24.26 11.63
N SER A 127 -10.83 -23.70 10.42
CA SER A 127 -12.03 -23.75 9.59
C SER A 127 -11.89 -24.85 8.54
N SER A 128 -12.77 -25.85 8.55
CA SER A 128 -12.89 -26.76 7.41
C SER A 128 -13.75 -26.12 6.32
N VAL A 129 -13.45 -26.41 5.06
CA VAL A 129 -14.25 -25.95 3.90
C VAL A 129 -15.71 -26.36 4.07
N THR A 130 -15.96 -27.55 4.62
CA THR A 130 -17.29 -28.10 4.91
C THR A 130 -18.06 -27.32 5.97
N ALA A 131 -17.39 -26.71 6.96
CA ALA A 131 -18.03 -25.90 7.99
C ALA A 131 -18.48 -24.50 7.50
N LEU A 132 -18.10 -24.12 6.28
CA LEU A 132 -18.43 -22.84 5.66
C LEU A 132 -19.70 -22.88 4.81
N LEU A 133 -20.13 -24.09 4.39
CA LEU A 133 -21.36 -24.32 3.63
C LEU A 133 -22.68 -24.13 4.43
N PRO A 134 -22.80 -24.48 5.74
CA PRO A 134 -24.11 -24.54 6.40
C PRO A 134 -24.54 -23.30 7.21
N LEU A 135 -23.72 -22.25 7.33
CA LEU A 135 -24.01 -21.13 8.27
C LEU A 135 -24.96 -20.04 7.73
N HIS A 136 -25.77 -20.34 6.71
CA HIS A 136 -26.74 -19.39 6.18
C HIS A 136 -28.13 -20.03 5.99
N PRO A 137 -29.02 -20.03 7.00
CA PRO A 137 -30.45 -20.22 6.76
C PRO A 137 -31.09 -19.04 6.00
N GLU A 138 -30.40 -17.90 5.88
CA GLU A 138 -30.75 -16.79 4.97
C GLU A 138 -30.29 -17.03 3.51
N SER A 139 -29.58 -18.13 3.20
CA SER A 139 -29.13 -18.43 1.83
C SER A 139 -30.26 -18.89 0.90
N SER A 140 -31.43 -19.24 1.43
CA SER A 140 -32.62 -19.58 0.64
C SER A 140 -33.27 -18.36 -0.03
N ASN A 141 -32.91 -17.14 0.37
CA ASN A 141 -33.43 -15.89 -0.22
C ASN A 141 -32.30 -14.92 -0.61
N MET A 142 -31.05 -15.36 -0.56
CA MET A 142 -29.89 -14.60 -0.98
C MET A 142 -29.01 -15.47 -1.85
N ASP A 143 -29.33 -15.41 -3.15
CA ASP A 143 -28.66 -16.10 -4.23
C ASP A 143 -27.15 -15.97 -4.13
N LEU A 144 -26.51 -17.07 -3.70
CA LEU A 144 -25.08 -17.29 -3.91
C LEU A 144 -24.72 -17.32 -5.40
N VAL A 145 -25.73 -17.48 -6.28
CA VAL A 145 -25.61 -17.42 -7.75
C VAL A 145 -25.42 -15.98 -8.26
N ASN A 146 -25.87 -14.96 -7.52
CA ASN A 146 -25.70 -13.54 -7.89
C ASN A 146 -24.37 -12.93 -7.38
N TRP A 147 -23.41 -13.77 -7.02
CA TRP A 147 -22.08 -13.40 -6.48
C TRP A 147 -20.90 -13.77 -7.38
N CYS A 148 -21.11 -14.55 -8.44
CA CYS A 148 -20.21 -14.64 -9.60
C CYS A 148 -20.73 -13.71 -10.70
#